data_AF-A0A080WKG4-F1
#
_entry.id   AF-A0A080WKG4-F1
#
_cell.length_a   1.000
_cell.length_b   1.000
_cell.length_c   1.000
_cell.angle_alpha   90.00
_cell.angle_beta   90.00
_cell.angle_gamma   90.00
#
_symmetry.space_group_name_H-M   'P 1'
#
loop_
_entity.id
_entity.type
_entity.pdbx_description
1 polymer ?
#
loop_
_entity_poly.entity_id
_entity_poly.type
_entity_poly.pdbx_seq_one_letter_code
_entity_poly.pdbx_strand_id
1 'polypeptide(L)'
;MLISSCQAKVRFKPYCVTSAITRLTGTIEPTTLLTLEENANAMLKQGERLVLRGLGHHEGPKAHLIPVPPRGGVPGKKFTLLTDQRVEPSGSGKLEILFCSDPPSRAGQSATLLSLNLDLSGGNAASPRLVCKSSYEDVINIPASNKNSKAAFDDAQPFSYFQYSLEDLTEYQFVAIVDKHEKATPGFLIAEFSDSSDSVIPTRVSLGRLLSAGLTILLPADRPMVTDIKVPALRSSLLAYKLKLNRQGCKPDSELFAPIVRQYISDPYESKFFVNVKAIDVNLHGVAPYMPPHIRENAAGIGVSFELWSDRSCSAPLQISLQVDVLGSLGRLAMRYRTVFAAFPLVIVAMVLRKQFRVYDQTGVFINFSESLELCIRSSLPLTFLGFSLLATTLATSKSVVTQGVQSSWQSNATETPIDYGKNDLLLGSQDTFFWFLVPLFGIISVGACVVVHYAATTIIYLLGLLRSTVAAQQGYIKHENGKTAPLLWSLSTRHRIVNAVILLFLVATVIPYQFAYVVACIVQLITCVQASSHARETRSGNHANLSNFAHSILILMLWILPINIPVLIVWGHNLAVHWFTPFSSHHNVLSIMPFILLVETLTTGAMIPRVTSK
;
A
#
# COMPACT_ATOMS: atom_id res chain seq x y z
N MET A 1 -9.99 -17.46 23.38
CA MET A 1 -9.46 -18.56 22.54
C MET A 1 -9.04 -17.95 21.19
N LEU A 2 -7.85 -17.36 21.13
CA LEU A 2 -7.29 -16.69 19.95
C LEU A 2 -6.27 -17.64 19.33
N ILE A 3 -6.65 -18.32 18.25
CA ILE A 3 -5.78 -19.21 17.50
C ILE A 3 -4.98 -18.38 16.50
N SER A 4 -3.66 -18.44 16.63
CA SER A 4 -2.68 -17.91 15.69
C SER A 4 -2.88 -18.55 14.31
N SER A 5 -3.09 -17.73 13.27
CA SER A 5 -2.92 -18.17 11.89
C SER A 5 -1.60 -17.63 11.35
N CYS A 6 -0.54 -18.40 11.57
CA CYS A 6 0.73 -18.26 10.86
C CYS A 6 1.01 -19.61 10.18
N GLN A 7 0.30 -19.89 9.08
CA GLN A 7 0.65 -20.99 8.18
C GLN A 7 0.82 -20.45 6.77
N ALA A 8 2.08 -20.24 6.36
CA ALA A 8 2.49 -20.31 4.98
C ALA A 8 3.96 -20.76 4.91
N LYS A 9 4.20 -21.74 4.03
CA LYS A 9 5.41 -22.53 3.81
C LYS A 9 6.60 -21.68 3.31
N VAL A 10 7.29 -20.98 4.20
CA VAL A 10 8.68 -20.52 4.02
C VAL A 10 9.33 -20.57 5.41
N ARG A 11 10.59 -20.99 5.51
CA ARG A 11 11.34 -21.17 6.77
C ARG A 11 11.55 -19.80 7.48
N PHE A 12 10.51 -19.27 8.12
CA PHE A 12 10.57 -18.02 8.87
C PHE A 12 11.23 -18.25 10.24
N LYS A 13 12.30 -17.50 10.52
CA LYS A 13 12.85 -17.35 11.88
C LYS A 13 11.74 -16.75 12.78
N PRO A 14 11.58 -17.19 14.04
CA PRO A 14 10.51 -16.74 14.92
C PRO A 14 10.84 -15.35 15.50
N TYR A 15 10.61 -14.29 14.74
CA TYR A 15 10.61 -12.92 15.26
C TYR A 15 9.17 -12.40 15.28
N CYS A 16 8.35 -12.98 16.15
CA CYS A 16 7.00 -12.49 16.38
C CYS A 16 7.06 -11.32 17.38
N VAL A 17 7.27 -10.10 16.88
CA VAL A 17 7.09 -8.89 17.70
C VAL A 17 5.59 -8.65 17.84
N THR A 18 5.04 -8.85 19.03
CA THR A 18 3.64 -8.52 19.35
C THR A 18 3.35 -7.05 19.05
N SER A 19 2.11 -6.73 18.68
CA SER A 19 1.69 -5.37 18.32
C SER A 19 1.88 -4.35 19.46
N ALA A 20 2.00 -4.82 20.70
CA ALA A 20 2.41 -4.03 21.85
C ALA A 20 3.89 -4.29 22.17
N ILE A 21 4.69 -3.22 22.14
CA ILE A 21 6.06 -3.19 22.70
C ILE A 21 6.04 -2.91 24.20
N THR A 22 4.92 -2.46 24.76
CA THR A 22 4.76 -2.32 26.21
C THR A 22 4.31 -3.65 26.79
N ARG A 23 5.06 -4.19 27.75
CA ARG A 23 4.65 -5.34 28.54
C ARG A 23 4.23 -4.91 29.95
N LEU A 24 3.20 -5.57 30.46
CA LEU A 24 2.77 -5.46 31.85
C LEU A 24 3.62 -6.42 32.67
N THR A 25 4.12 -5.98 33.82
CA THR A 25 4.78 -6.88 34.77
C THR A 25 3.76 -7.89 35.28
N GLY A 26 3.88 -9.16 34.87
CA GLY A 26 3.01 -10.23 35.38
C GLY A 26 3.15 -10.41 36.90
N THR A 27 2.09 -10.85 37.58
CA THR A 27 2.05 -11.16 39.03
C THR A 27 2.85 -12.43 39.35
N ILE A 28 4.17 -12.37 39.28
CA ILE A 28 5.08 -13.47 39.60
C ILE A 28 5.92 -13.08 40.81
N GLU A 29 6.06 -14.01 41.74
CA GLU A 29 6.78 -13.88 43.02
C GLU A 29 8.27 -13.52 42.83
N PRO A 30 8.89 -12.80 43.78
CA PRO A 30 10.30 -12.44 43.71
C PRO A 30 11.19 -13.69 43.65
N THR A 31 12.21 -13.66 42.80
CA THR A 31 13.04 -14.83 42.49
C THR A 31 14.48 -14.72 43.00
N THR A 32 14.97 -13.51 43.23
CA THR A 32 16.40 -13.27 43.47
C THR A 32 16.62 -12.38 44.70
N LEU A 33 17.50 -12.79 45.61
CA LEU A 33 18.05 -11.92 46.66
C LEU A 33 19.35 -11.29 46.15
N LEU A 34 19.42 -9.97 46.09
CA LEU A 34 20.62 -9.24 45.67
C LEU A 34 21.31 -8.64 46.89
N THR A 35 22.54 -9.06 47.16
CA THR A 35 23.36 -8.53 48.26
C THR A 35 24.44 -7.64 47.68
N LEU A 36 24.46 -6.38 48.11
CA LEU A 36 25.20 -5.28 47.48
C LEU A 36 26.49 -4.94 48.24
N GLU A 37 27.59 -4.66 47.53
CA GLU A 37 28.82 -4.19 48.17
C GLU A 37 28.72 -2.71 48.63
N GLU A 38 29.17 -2.38 49.84
CA GLU A 38 28.96 -1.07 50.46
C GLU A 38 29.61 0.11 49.68
N ASN A 39 30.68 -0.15 48.89
CA ASN A 39 31.48 0.90 48.23
C ASN A 39 31.65 0.78 46.71
N ALA A 40 31.22 -0.32 46.06
CA ALA A 40 31.46 -0.54 44.62
C ALA A 40 30.25 -0.25 43.72
N ASN A 41 29.09 0.04 44.30
CA ASN A 41 27.85 0.20 43.55
C ASN A 41 27.67 1.62 43.02
N ALA A 42 27.44 1.73 41.72
CA ALA A 42 27.14 3.00 41.07
C ALA A 42 25.62 3.26 41.14
N MET A 43 25.16 3.87 42.24
CA MET A 43 23.81 4.39 42.34
C MET A 43 23.69 5.68 41.52
N LEU A 44 22.80 5.68 40.53
CA LEU A 44 22.55 6.84 39.67
C LEU A 44 21.63 7.84 40.37
N LYS A 45 21.77 9.13 40.03
CA LYS A 45 20.80 10.13 40.48
C LYS A 45 19.47 9.95 39.76
N GLN A 46 18.39 10.38 40.39
CA GLN A 46 17.06 10.32 39.77
C GLN A 46 17.04 11.13 38.47
N GLY A 47 16.60 10.48 37.38
CA GLY A 47 16.57 11.08 36.03
C GLY A 47 17.90 11.03 35.29
N GLU A 48 18.95 10.50 35.89
CA GLU A 48 20.21 10.23 35.20
C GLU A 48 20.11 8.96 34.35
N ARG A 49 20.74 8.99 33.18
CA ARG A 49 20.79 7.87 32.24
C ARG A 49 22.04 7.04 32.47
N LEU A 50 21.89 5.72 32.43
CA LEU A 50 23.02 4.80 32.37
C LEU A 50 23.45 4.60 30.91
N VAL A 51 24.73 4.84 30.62
CA VAL A 51 25.35 4.52 29.32
C VAL A 51 26.65 3.75 29.56
N LEU A 52 26.70 2.50 29.12
CA LEU A 52 27.88 1.66 29.19
C LEU A 52 28.45 1.47 27.78
N ARG A 53 29.75 1.77 27.59
CA ARG A 53 30.51 1.59 26.34
C ARG A 53 31.40 0.35 26.43
N GLY A 54 30.75 -0.79 26.62
CA GLY A 54 31.38 -2.10 26.87
C GLY A 54 31.18 -2.54 28.32
N LEU A 55 31.27 -3.85 28.52
CA LEU A 55 30.96 -4.54 29.79
C LEU A 55 32.21 -5.23 30.31
N GLY A 56 32.27 -5.53 31.60
CA GLY A 56 33.41 -6.23 32.23
C GLY A 56 34.68 -5.40 32.36
N HIS A 57 34.56 -4.08 32.49
CA HIS A 57 35.69 -3.17 32.74
C HIS A 57 36.18 -3.20 34.19
N HIS A 58 35.46 -3.87 35.08
CA HIS A 58 35.76 -3.97 36.51
C HIS A 58 36.17 -5.39 36.90
N GLU A 59 37.02 -5.52 37.92
CA GLU A 59 37.40 -6.82 38.48
C GLU A 59 36.22 -7.38 39.28
N GLY A 60 35.39 -8.20 38.63
CA GLY A 60 34.25 -8.87 39.24
C GLY A 60 32.88 -8.28 38.86
N PRO A 61 31.79 -8.91 39.33
CA PRO A 61 30.43 -8.52 38.98
C PRO A 61 30.05 -7.17 39.60
N LYS A 62 29.46 -6.27 38.82
CA LYS A 62 29.08 -4.92 39.25
C LYS A 62 27.61 -4.65 39.03
N ALA A 63 26.94 -4.09 40.04
CA ALA A 63 25.55 -3.65 39.96
C ALA A 63 25.45 -2.13 39.75
N HIS A 64 24.65 -1.73 38.76
CA HIS A 64 24.22 -0.35 38.54
C HIS A 64 22.77 -0.20 38.97
N LEU A 65 22.49 0.72 39.89
CA LEU A 65 21.14 0.93 40.44
C LEU A 65 20.55 2.22 39.89
N ILE A 66 19.41 2.10 39.21
CA ILE A 66 18.63 3.22 38.70
C ILE A 66 17.40 3.41 39.60
N PRO A 67 17.26 4.53 40.33
CA PRO A 67 16.10 4.77 41.18
C PRO A 67 14.83 4.98 40.36
N VAL A 68 13.76 4.27 40.72
CA VAL A 68 12.43 4.41 40.12
C VAL A 68 11.78 5.71 40.65
N PRO A 69 11.29 6.62 39.79
CA PRO A 69 10.63 7.84 40.23
C PRO A 69 9.38 7.56 41.09
N PRO A 70 9.13 8.33 42.17
CA PRO A 70 7.99 8.12 43.05
C PRO A 70 6.64 8.49 42.38
N ARG A 71 5.55 7.89 42.85
CA ARG A 71 4.16 8.01 42.34
C ARG A 71 3.59 9.44 42.22
N GLY A 72 4.28 10.46 42.74
CA GLY A 72 3.89 11.89 42.65
C GLY A 72 4.60 12.68 41.54
N GLY A 73 5.38 12.03 40.68
CA GLY A 73 6.03 12.66 39.52
C GLY A 73 5.07 13.02 38.37
N VAL A 74 5.62 13.62 37.31
CA VAL A 74 4.87 13.92 36.07
C VAL A 74 4.26 12.61 35.53
N PRO A 75 2.94 12.56 35.27
CA PRO A 75 2.27 11.36 34.79
C PRO A 75 2.80 10.94 33.41
N GLY A 76 2.90 9.62 33.18
CA GLY A 76 3.30 9.06 31.90
C GLY A 76 4.82 8.98 31.66
N LYS A 77 5.65 8.84 32.70
CA LYS A 77 7.04 8.42 32.48
C LYS A 77 7.11 6.97 31.99
N LYS A 78 8.12 6.65 31.20
CA LYS A 78 8.41 5.29 30.75
C LYS A 78 9.87 4.95 30.98
N PHE A 79 10.15 3.70 31.35
CA PHE A 79 11.49 3.15 31.42
C PHE A 79 11.81 2.44 30.11
N THR A 80 12.99 2.72 29.57
CA THR A 80 13.48 2.05 28.36
C THR A 80 14.92 1.60 28.53
N LEU A 81 15.23 0.37 28.14
CA LEU A 81 16.57 -0.19 28.13
C LEU A 81 16.86 -0.83 26.77
N LEU A 82 18.03 -0.56 26.22
CA LEU A 82 18.51 -1.16 24.97
C LEU A 82 19.95 -1.65 25.13
N THR A 83 20.23 -2.88 24.70
CA THR A 83 21.58 -3.46 24.66
C THR A 83 21.76 -4.40 23.47
N ASP A 84 23.01 -4.53 23.01
CA ASP A 84 23.41 -5.54 22.03
C ASP A 84 23.71 -6.92 22.64
N GLN A 85 23.81 -7.01 23.96
CA GLN A 85 24.02 -8.27 24.65
C GLN A 85 22.74 -9.09 24.74
N ARG A 86 22.91 -10.41 24.80
CA ARG A 86 21.81 -11.34 25.05
C ARG A 86 21.50 -11.33 26.55
N VAL A 87 20.24 -11.06 26.88
CA VAL A 87 19.72 -11.30 28.23
C VAL A 87 19.27 -12.76 28.28
N GLU A 88 19.80 -13.51 29.22
CA GLU A 88 19.56 -14.94 29.42
C GLU A 88 18.82 -15.17 30.75
N PRO A 89 18.27 -16.38 30.99
CA PRO A 89 17.60 -16.70 32.26
C PRO A 89 18.47 -16.40 33.48
N SER A 90 17.80 -16.08 34.59
CA SER A 90 18.44 -15.75 35.86
C SER A 90 19.42 -16.86 36.28
N GLY A 91 20.68 -16.51 36.55
CA GLY A 91 21.73 -17.41 36.99
C GLY A 91 22.69 -17.90 35.89
N SER A 92 22.29 -17.95 34.61
CA SER A 92 23.19 -18.36 33.51
C SER A 92 23.75 -17.19 32.69
N GLY A 93 23.05 -16.05 32.70
CA GLY A 93 23.41 -14.88 31.90
C GLY A 93 24.56 -14.05 32.47
N LYS A 94 25.35 -13.46 31.58
CA LYS A 94 26.42 -12.50 31.94
C LYS A 94 25.91 -11.08 32.19
N LEU A 95 24.66 -10.79 31.79
CA LEU A 95 23.98 -9.53 32.02
C LEU A 95 22.57 -9.85 32.56
N GLU A 96 22.26 -9.35 33.74
CA GLU A 96 20.96 -9.52 34.39
C GLU A 96 20.30 -8.17 34.66
N ILE A 97 19.00 -8.11 34.37
CA ILE A 97 18.16 -6.94 34.62
C ILE A 97 17.11 -7.35 35.64
N LEU A 98 17.12 -6.66 36.77
CA LEU A 98 16.38 -7.02 37.97
C LEU A 98 15.58 -5.81 38.45
N PHE A 99 14.33 -6.04 38.85
CA PHE A 99 13.50 -5.04 39.52
C PHE A 99 13.51 -5.30 41.01
N CYS A 100 13.97 -4.34 41.80
CA CYS A 100 14.34 -4.56 43.20
C CYS A 100 13.61 -3.61 44.15
N SER A 101 13.28 -4.13 45.33
CA SER A 101 12.71 -3.38 46.46
C SER A 101 13.37 -3.81 47.78
N ASP A 102 13.25 -2.95 48.79
CA ASP A 102 13.71 -3.29 50.13
C ASP A 102 12.93 -4.50 50.67
N PRO A 103 13.60 -5.41 51.40
CA PRO A 103 12.94 -6.54 52.04
C PRO A 103 11.89 -6.02 53.02
N PRO A 104 10.70 -6.64 53.08
CA PRO A 104 9.67 -6.24 54.04
C PRO A 104 10.22 -6.35 55.47
N SER A 105 10.00 -5.31 56.28
CA SER A 105 10.52 -5.15 57.64
C SER A 105 10.11 -6.24 58.66
N ARG A 106 9.26 -7.19 58.26
CA ARG A 106 8.85 -8.37 59.03
C ARG A 106 9.35 -9.65 58.35
N ALA A 107 10.64 -9.94 58.38
CA ALA A 107 11.15 -11.16 57.74
C ALA A 107 12.46 -11.70 58.34
N GLY A 108 12.38 -12.27 59.54
CA GLY A 108 13.36 -13.29 59.98
C GLY A 108 13.14 -14.66 59.31
N GLN A 109 12.12 -14.82 58.45
CA GLN A 109 11.67 -16.10 57.90
C GLN A 109 11.47 -16.13 56.37
N SER A 110 11.70 -15.03 55.64
CA SER A 110 11.40 -14.96 54.19
C SER A 110 12.61 -15.17 53.26
N ALA A 111 13.83 -15.30 53.81
CA ALA A 111 15.03 -15.54 53.01
C ALA A 111 15.11 -16.98 52.43
N THR A 112 14.31 -17.91 52.95
CA THR A 112 14.30 -19.34 52.58
C THR A 112 13.40 -19.70 51.39
N LEU A 113 12.67 -18.75 50.80
CA LEU A 113 11.78 -19.00 49.64
C LEU A 113 12.28 -18.43 48.30
N LEU A 114 13.43 -17.74 48.28
CA LEU A 114 14.01 -17.17 47.06
C LEU A 114 14.91 -18.22 46.37
N SER A 115 14.72 -18.41 45.06
CA SER A 115 15.38 -19.48 44.29
C SER A 115 16.83 -19.16 43.92
N LEU A 116 17.24 -17.89 43.94
CA LEU A 116 18.59 -17.45 43.61
C LEU A 116 19.10 -16.40 44.62
N ASN A 117 20.32 -16.56 45.11
CA ASN A 117 21.00 -15.56 45.94
C ASN A 117 22.25 -15.07 45.19
N LEU A 118 22.27 -13.79 44.84
CA LEU A 118 23.39 -13.14 44.15
C LEU A 118 24.12 -12.23 45.13
N ASP A 119 25.23 -12.74 45.65
CA ASP A 119 26.06 -12.01 46.60
C ASP A 119 27.22 -11.29 45.90
N LEU A 120 27.18 -9.96 45.92
CA LEU A 120 28.23 -9.08 45.40
C LEU A 120 29.08 -8.49 46.53
N SER A 121 28.76 -8.76 47.80
CA SER A 121 29.35 -8.08 48.96
C SER A 121 30.71 -8.60 49.42
N GLY A 122 31.26 -9.61 48.75
CA GLY A 122 32.50 -10.26 49.16
C GLY A 122 32.45 -10.91 50.55
N GLY A 123 31.25 -11.17 51.11
CA GLY A 123 31.05 -11.79 52.43
C GLY A 123 30.87 -10.81 53.59
N ASN A 124 30.69 -9.51 53.35
CA ASN A 124 30.46 -8.53 54.42
C ASN A 124 29.02 -8.56 54.95
N ALA A 125 28.83 -8.85 56.24
CA ALA A 125 27.51 -9.02 56.85
C ALA A 125 26.63 -7.74 56.92
N ALA A 126 27.22 -6.55 56.71
CA ALA A 126 26.53 -5.25 56.75
C ALA A 126 26.02 -4.75 55.39
N SER A 127 26.16 -5.55 54.33
CA SER A 127 25.72 -5.24 52.97
C SER A 127 24.20 -5.03 52.85
N PRO A 128 23.72 -3.98 52.14
CA PRO A 128 22.30 -3.84 51.87
C PRO A 128 21.79 -5.01 51.02
N ARG A 129 20.63 -5.55 51.40
CA ARG A 129 19.98 -6.68 50.73
C ARG A 129 18.70 -6.17 50.07
N LEU A 130 18.52 -6.50 48.80
CA LEU A 130 17.33 -6.17 48.02
C LEU A 130 16.63 -7.46 47.57
N VAL A 131 15.30 -7.43 47.58
CA VAL A 131 14.48 -8.50 47.00
C VAL A 131 14.15 -8.12 45.57
N CYS A 132 14.53 -8.98 44.63
CA CYS A 132 14.55 -8.66 43.21
C CYS A 132 13.78 -9.68 42.37
N LYS A 133 13.20 -9.18 41.27
CA LYS A 133 12.52 -9.96 40.24
C LYS A 133 13.29 -9.86 38.93
N SER A 134 13.56 -11.00 38.29
CA SER A 134 14.17 -11.06 36.96
C SER A 134 13.21 -10.59 35.87
N SER A 135 13.71 -9.78 34.93
CA SER A 135 12.93 -9.30 33.77
C SER A 135 13.13 -10.13 32.50
N TYR A 136 13.86 -11.26 32.55
CA TYR A 136 14.24 -12.03 31.37
C TYR A 136 13.07 -12.42 30.44
N GLU A 137 11.91 -12.77 31.01
CA GLU A 137 10.75 -13.19 30.21
C GLU A 137 10.17 -12.06 29.34
N ASP A 138 10.46 -10.81 29.68
CA ASP A 138 9.95 -9.60 29.04
C ASP A 138 10.85 -9.06 27.93
N VAL A 139 11.95 -9.74 27.59
CA VAL A 139 12.87 -9.33 26.53
C VAL A 139 12.12 -9.17 25.20
N ILE A 140 12.27 -8.01 24.59
CA ILE A 140 11.80 -7.73 23.23
C ILE A 140 13.00 -7.69 22.30
N ASN A 141 13.02 -8.58 21.31
CA ASN A 141 14.09 -8.60 20.32
C ASN A 141 13.80 -7.58 19.22
N ILE A 142 14.70 -6.62 19.02
CA ILE A 142 14.65 -5.68 17.90
C ILE A 142 15.83 -5.92 16.94
N PRO A 143 15.67 -5.64 15.64
CA PRO A 143 16.74 -5.72 14.65
C PRO A 143 18.02 -5.00 15.08
N ALA A 144 19.16 -5.67 14.96
CA ALA A 144 20.45 -5.02 15.18
C ALA A 144 20.77 -4.02 14.07
N SER A 145 21.21 -2.83 14.50
CA SER A 145 21.43 -1.70 13.62
C SER A 145 22.77 -1.06 13.87
N ASN A 146 23.70 -1.41 12.99
CA ASN A 146 25.07 -0.94 13.00
C ASN A 146 25.34 -0.21 11.67
N LYS A 147 26.50 0.43 11.53
CA LYS A 147 26.89 1.16 10.30
C LYS A 147 26.85 0.31 9.03
N ASN A 148 27.03 -1.00 9.19
CA ASN A 148 27.08 -1.97 8.09
C ASN A 148 25.74 -2.70 7.86
N SER A 149 24.74 -2.50 8.72
CA SER A 149 23.44 -3.15 8.58
C SER A 149 22.73 -2.68 7.32
N LYS A 150 22.19 -3.63 6.55
CA LYS A 150 21.46 -3.36 5.31
C LYS A 150 20.00 -3.78 5.39
N ALA A 151 19.67 -4.91 6.02
CA ALA A 151 18.30 -5.34 6.21
C ALA A 151 17.98 -5.61 7.68
N ALA A 152 16.71 -5.45 8.04
CA ALA A 152 16.26 -5.58 9.42
C ALA A 152 16.27 -7.02 9.95
N PHE A 153 16.35 -8.02 9.08
CA PHE A 153 16.32 -9.43 9.47
C PHE A 153 17.53 -10.21 8.92
N ASP A 154 18.71 -9.59 9.00
CA ASP A 154 19.99 -10.24 8.68
C ASP A 154 20.36 -11.32 9.73
N ASP A 155 21.44 -12.06 9.51
CA ASP A 155 21.95 -13.07 10.46
C ASP A 155 22.63 -12.48 11.71
N ALA A 156 22.65 -11.15 11.84
CA ALA A 156 23.18 -10.47 13.01
C ALA A 156 22.34 -10.77 14.26
N GLN A 157 23.00 -10.86 15.41
CA GLN A 157 22.34 -11.02 16.70
C GLN A 157 21.45 -9.79 16.99
N PRO A 158 20.15 -9.96 17.30
CA PRO A 158 19.25 -8.84 17.57
C PRO A 158 19.61 -8.13 18.88
N PHE A 159 19.19 -6.88 19.01
CA PHE A 159 19.30 -6.15 20.26
C PHE A 159 18.18 -6.55 21.23
N SER A 160 18.51 -6.59 22.51
CA SER A 160 17.55 -6.81 23.60
C SER A 160 16.99 -5.47 24.06
N TYR A 161 15.67 -5.31 23.98
CA TYR A 161 14.94 -4.09 24.33
C TYR A 161 13.91 -4.35 25.44
N PHE A 162 13.77 -3.39 26.34
CA PHE A 162 12.76 -3.40 27.40
C PHE A 162 12.04 -2.06 27.44
N GLN A 163 10.72 -2.12 27.65
CA GLN A 163 9.88 -0.94 27.79
C GLN A 163 8.79 -1.19 28.82
N TYR A 164 8.76 -0.35 29.85
CA TYR A 164 7.76 -0.40 30.91
C TYR A 164 7.15 0.97 31.13
N SER A 165 5.85 0.99 31.44
CA SER A 165 5.21 2.20 31.94
C SER A 165 5.65 2.44 33.39
N LEU A 166 5.65 3.68 33.85
CA LEU A 166 6.01 3.96 35.25
C LEU A 166 5.04 3.25 36.20
N GLU A 167 3.76 3.17 35.83
CA GLU A 167 2.68 2.52 36.57
C GLU A 167 3.03 1.07 36.95
N ASP A 168 3.60 0.32 36.00
CA ASP A 168 4.02 -1.07 36.18
C ASP A 168 5.24 -1.22 37.10
N LEU A 169 6.08 -0.17 37.22
CA LEU A 169 7.30 -0.20 38.01
C LEU A 169 7.13 0.36 39.42
N THR A 170 5.97 0.91 39.75
CA THR A 170 5.76 1.63 41.03
C THR A 170 5.87 0.76 42.29
N GLU A 171 5.86 -0.57 42.16
CA GLU A 171 6.06 -1.51 43.26
C GLU A 171 7.55 -1.73 43.60
N TYR A 172 8.44 -1.28 42.71
CA TYR A 172 9.88 -1.43 42.85
C TYR A 172 10.52 -0.08 43.13
N GLN A 173 11.61 -0.08 43.90
CA GLN A 173 12.37 1.12 44.22
C GLN A 173 13.52 1.34 43.24
N PHE A 174 14.12 0.24 42.73
CA PHE A 174 15.30 0.28 41.88
C PHE A 174 15.16 -0.65 40.68
N VAL A 175 15.69 -0.21 39.54
CA VAL A 175 16.08 -1.10 38.44
C VAL A 175 17.57 -1.39 38.59
N ALA A 176 17.92 -2.64 38.88
CA ALA A 176 19.29 -3.10 39.03
C ALA A 176 19.76 -3.77 37.74
N ILE A 177 20.89 -3.31 37.22
CA ILE A 177 21.55 -3.87 36.04
C ILE A 177 22.86 -4.46 36.52
N VAL A 178 22.97 -5.79 36.48
CA VAL A 178 24.12 -6.52 36.99
C VAL A 178 24.97 -7.00 35.82
N ASP A 179 26.17 -6.44 35.72
CA ASP A 179 27.21 -6.86 34.79
C ASP A 179 28.07 -7.94 35.46
N LYS A 180 27.99 -9.19 34.98
CA LYS A 180 28.77 -10.33 35.48
C LYS A 180 29.96 -10.67 34.57
N HIS A 181 30.35 -9.79 33.66
CA HIS A 181 31.50 -10.03 32.80
C HIS A 181 32.82 -9.91 33.57
N GLU A 182 33.64 -10.97 33.54
CA GLU A 182 34.96 -10.97 34.17
C GLU A 182 36.06 -10.29 33.32
N LYS A 183 35.81 -10.13 32.02
CA LYS A 183 36.74 -9.52 31.06
C LYS A 183 36.02 -8.48 30.24
N ALA A 184 36.75 -7.44 29.85
CA ALA A 184 36.23 -6.38 29.00
C ALA A 184 35.71 -6.95 27.67
N THR A 185 34.40 -6.88 27.47
CA THR A 185 33.72 -7.29 26.24
C THR A 185 33.20 -6.06 25.49
N PRO A 186 33.33 -6.03 24.15
CA PRO A 186 32.72 -4.98 23.35
C PRO A 186 31.20 -5.14 23.43
N GLY A 187 30.51 -4.02 23.64
CA GLY A 187 29.06 -3.98 23.70
C GLY A 187 28.55 -2.61 24.09
N PHE A 188 27.24 -2.45 24.19
CA PHE A 188 26.65 -1.26 24.79
C PHE A 188 25.39 -1.57 25.59
N LEU A 189 25.12 -0.73 26.58
CA LEU A 189 23.87 -0.71 27.30
C LEU A 189 23.46 0.73 27.55
N ILE A 190 22.20 1.03 27.25
CA ILE A 190 21.58 2.33 27.50
C ILE A 190 20.30 2.08 28.29
N ALA A 191 20.14 2.76 29.42
CA ALA A 191 18.92 2.70 30.22
C ALA A 191 18.54 4.09 30.73
N GLU A 192 17.29 4.48 30.52
CA GLU A 192 16.78 5.79 30.95
C GLU A 192 15.29 5.76 31.30
N PHE A 193 14.90 6.70 32.15
CA PHE A 193 13.52 7.12 32.33
C PHE A 193 13.27 8.35 31.47
N SER A 194 12.21 8.32 30.65
CA SER A 194 11.82 9.43 29.77
C SER A 194 10.36 9.81 30.00
N ASP A 195 10.04 11.09 29.80
CA ASP A 195 8.67 11.60 29.87
C ASP A 195 7.90 11.25 28.58
N SER A 196 6.63 10.82 28.71
CA SER A 196 5.79 10.51 27.55
C SER A 196 5.60 11.69 26.62
N SER A 197 5.52 12.92 27.15
CA SER A 197 5.37 14.16 26.35
C SER A 197 6.52 14.37 25.38
N ASP A 198 7.73 14.04 25.79
CA ASP A 198 8.95 14.23 25.00
C ASP A 198 9.19 13.05 24.06
N SER A 199 8.59 11.91 24.40
CA SER A 199 8.71 10.68 23.64
C SER A 199 7.58 10.47 22.62
N VAL A 200 6.42 11.14 22.74
CA VAL A 200 5.30 10.99 21.81
C VAL A 200 5.01 12.34 21.15
N ILE A 201 5.27 12.43 19.84
CA ILE A 201 5.12 13.65 19.05
C ILE A 201 3.88 13.51 18.15
N PRO A 202 2.72 14.05 18.55
CA PRO A 202 1.53 14.06 17.71
C PRO A 202 1.66 15.14 16.63
N THR A 203 1.64 14.75 15.36
CA THR A 203 1.64 15.72 14.26
C THR A 203 0.22 16.08 13.85
N ARG A 204 -0.07 17.39 13.77
CA ARG A 204 -1.36 17.92 13.30
C ARG A 204 -1.21 18.53 11.91
N VAL A 205 -0.83 17.71 10.94
CA VAL A 205 -0.66 18.14 9.54
C VAL A 205 -1.81 17.58 8.71
N SER A 206 -2.42 18.42 7.87
CA SER A 206 -3.43 17.98 6.91
C SER A 206 -2.78 17.29 5.71
N LEU A 207 -3.51 16.39 5.05
CA LEU A 207 -3.00 15.69 3.86
C LEU A 207 -2.56 16.67 2.75
N GLY A 208 -3.31 17.76 2.56
CA GLY A 208 -2.95 18.81 1.59
C GLY A 208 -1.62 19.50 1.88
N ARG A 209 -1.35 19.84 3.15
CA ARG A 209 -0.06 20.42 3.57
C ARG A 209 1.09 19.42 3.44
N LEU A 210 0.82 18.15 3.75
CA LEU A 210 1.80 17.07 3.59
C LEU A 210 2.19 16.86 2.11
N LEU A 211 1.24 17.02 1.18
CA LEU A 211 1.49 16.92 -0.26
C LEU A 211 2.23 18.13 -0.83
N SER A 212 1.94 19.35 -0.37
CA SER A 212 2.56 20.55 -0.91
C SER A 212 3.93 20.87 -0.32
N ALA A 213 4.11 20.72 0.99
CA ALA A 213 5.31 21.15 1.71
C ALA A 213 6.02 20.03 2.48
N GLY A 214 5.39 18.85 2.60
CA GLY A 214 5.90 17.77 3.44
C GLY A 214 5.77 18.06 4.95
N LEU A 215 6.42 17.22 5.75
CA LEU A 215 6.50 17.35 7.20
C LEU A 215 7.98 17.35 7.59
N THR A 216 8.42 18.36 8.34
CA THR A 216 9.77 18.41 8.90
C THR A 216 9.67 18.59 10.40
N ILE A 217 10.37 17.73 11.14
CA ILE A 217 10.42 17.72 12.61
C ILE A 217 11.89 17.83 13.01
N LEU A 218 12.20 18.71 13.96
CA LEU A 218 13.53 18.80 14.54
C LEU A 218 13.47 18.23 15.96
N LEU A 219 14.15 17.10 16.17
CA LEU A 219 14.34 16.54 17.50
C LEU A 219 15.58 17.19 18.13
N PRO A 220 15.48 17.65 19.38
CA PRO A 220 16.60 18.33 20.02
C PRO A 220 17.71 17.34 20.40
N ALA A 221 18.85 17.89 20.83
CA ALA A 221 19.99 17.10 21.28
C ALA A 221 19.70 16.30 22.56
N ASP A 222 18.74 16.77 23.37
CA ASP A 222 18.31 16.19 24.63
C ASP A 222 17.08 15.26 24.53
N ARG A 223 16.75 14.81 23.32
CA ARG A 223 15.66 13.84 23.08
C ARG A 223 15.85 12.52 23.84
N PRO A 224 14.76 11.78 24.13
CA PRO A 224 14.86 10.41 24.61
C PRO A 224 15.38 9.46 23.51
N MET A 225 15.89 8.29 23.93
CA MET A 225 16.37 7.23 23.05
C MET A 225 15.28 6.77 22.09
N VAL A 226 14.03 6.69 22.58
CA VAL A 226 12.86 6.20 21.81
C VAL A 226 11.80 7.28 21.69
N THR A 227 11.58 7.74 20.47
CA THR A 227 10.54 8.72 20.11
C THR A 227 9.51 8.11 19.17
N ASP A 228 8.23 8.21 19.50
CA ASP A 228 7.07 7.83 18.69
C ASP A 228 6.46 9.06 18.02
N ILE A 229 6.47 9.09 16.69
CA ILE A 229 5.97 10.18 15.87
C ILE A 229 4.67 9.71 15.21
N LYS A 230 3.55 10.29 15.63
CA LYS A 230 2.23 9.94 15.11
C LYS A 230 1.85 10.86 13.96
N VAL A 231 1.52 10.30 12.80
CA VAL A 231 1.12 11.05 11.60
C VAL A 231 -0.28 10.63 11.13
N PRO A 232 -1.34 11.20 11.72
CA PRO A 232 -2.72 10.79 11.43
C PRO A 232 -3.16 11.01 9.99
N ALA A 233 -2.52 11.91 9.23
CA ALA A 233 -2.84 12.15 7.83
C ALA A 233 -2.40 11.02 6.89
N LEU A 234 -1.48 10.15 7.31
CA LEU A 234 -1.01 9.01 6.55
C LEU A 234 -2.00 7.84 6.64
N ARG A 235 -3.10 7.91 5.89
CA ARG A 235 -4.13 6.84 5.85
C ARG A 235 -4.27 6.19 4.49
N SER A 236 -4.07 6.98 3.43
CA SER A 236 -4.35 6.55 2.06
C SER A 236 -3.23 5.69 1.50
N SER A 237 -3.60 4.51 1.01
CA SER A 237 -2.71 3.57 0.33
C SER A 237 -2.31 4.00 -1.10
N LEU A 238 -2.89 5.10 -1.59
CA LEU A 238 -2.61 5.69 -2.89
C LEU A 238 -1.25 6.41 -2.93
N LEU A 239 -0.82 6.92 -1.79
CA LEU A 239 0.37 7.75 -1.68
C LEU A 239 1.55 6.92 -1.14
N ALA A 240 2.73 7.19 -1.69
CA ALA A 240 4.01 6.73 -1.19
C ALA A 240 4.79 7.91 -0.62
N TYR A 241 5.64 7.67 0.38
CA TYR A 241 6.38 8.73 1.04
C TYR A 241 7.85 8.34 1.22
N LYS A 242 8.71 9.34 1.35
CA LYS A 242 10.12 9.20 1.68
C LYS A 242 10.39 9.88 3.00
N LEU A 243 10.88 9.12 3.97
CA LEU A 243 11.34 9.64 5.25
C LEU A 243 12.87 9.73 5.20
N LYS A 244 13.43 10.92 5.44
CA LYS A 244 14.86 11.16 5.52
C LYS A 244 15.23 11.64 6.91
N LEU A 245 16.30 11.05 7.44
CA LEU A 245 16.90 11.42 8.72
C LEU A 245 18.22 12.13 8.44
N ASN A 246 18.30 13.40 8.81
CA ASN A 246 19.52 14.20 8.69
C ASN A 246 20.15 14.40 10.06
N ARG A 247 21.37 13.87 10.21
CA ARG A 247 22.18 13.94 11.43
C ARG A 247 23.19 15.06 11.27
N GLN A 248 22.96 16.20 11.93
CA GLN A 248 23.92 17.31 11.89
C GLN A 248 24.90 17.18 13.05
N GLY A 249 26.20 17.00 12.77
CA GLY A 249 27.26 17.15 13.77
C GLY A 249 27.65 15.92 14.59
N CYS A 250 27.06 14.74 14.37
CA CYS A 250 27.50 13.49 15.01
C CYS A 250 28.48 12.72 14.11
N LYS A 251 29.67 12.41 14.62
CA LYS A 251 30.62 11.55 13.90
C LYS A 251 30.13 10.09 13.98
N PRO A 252 30.28 9.30 12.91
CA PRO A 252 29.84 7.90 12.93
C PRO A 252 30.48 7.10 14.07
N ASP A 253 31.75 7.36 14.42
CA ASP A 253 32.50 6.58 15.42
C ASP A 253 32.12 6.85 16.88
N SER A 254 31.34 7.90 17.12
CA SER A 254 30.83 8.21 18.46
C SER A 254 29.47 7.58 18.78
N GLU A 255 28.75 7.09 17.76
CA GLU A 255 27.43 6.44 17.91
C GLU A 255 27.58 4.99 18.42
N LEU A 256 26.79 4.63 19.43
CA LEU A 256 26.69 3.27 19.99
C LEU A 256 25.93 2.34 19.05
N PHE A 257 24.90 2.84 18.38
CA PHE A 257 24.12 2.12 17.39
C PHE A 257 23.59 3.07 16.32
N ALA A 258 23.35 2.55 15.12
CA ALA A 258 22.78 3.32 14.03
C ALA A 258 21.25 3.43 14.20
N PRO A 259 20.60 4.56 13.84
CA PRO A 259 19.17 4.76 14.08
C PRO A 259 18.29 3.65 13.48
N ILE A 260 17.28 3.23 14.25
CA ILE A 260 16.26 2.25 13.87
C ILE A 260 14.93 2.95 13.75
N VAL A 261 14.18 2.68 12.68
CA VAL A 261 12.80 3.17 12.54
C VAL A 261 11.86 1.99 12.39
N ARG A 262 10.81 1.95 13.19
CA ARG A 262 9.66 1.07 13.00
C ARG A 262 8.48 1.89 12.49
N GLN A 263 8.03 1.57 11.28
CA GLN A 263 6.76 2.03 10.76
C GLN A 263 5.67 1.06 11.23
N TYR A 264 4.62 1.55 11.88
CA TYR A 264 3.51 0.70 12.27
C TYR A 264 2.13 1.37 12.14
N ILE A 265 1.11 0.54 12.01
CA ILE A 265 -0.31 0.91 11.92
C ILE A 265 -1.08 -0.02 12.85
N SER A 266 -1.94 0.54 13.70
CA SER A 266 -2.68 -0.23 14.70
C SER A 266 -3.82 -1.07 14.09
N ASP A 267 -4.37 -0.69 12.94
CA ASP A 267 -5.41 -1.43 12.22
C ASP A 267 -5.17 -1.20 10.72
N PRO A 268 -4.78 -2.22 9.92
CA PRO A 268 -4.86 -3.67 10.15
C PRO A 268 -3.58 -4.32 10.73
N TYR A 269 -2.98 -3.75 11.79
CA TYR A 269 -1.77 -4.27 12.45
C TYR A 269 -0.58 -4.50 11.49
N GLU A 270 -0.06 -3.42 10.90
CA GLU A 270 1.14 -3.45 10.06
C GLU A 270 2.37 -3.03 10.87
N SER A 271 3.51 -3.71 10.73
CA SER A 271 4.78 -3.35 11.38
C SER A 271 5.97 -3.65 10.48
N LYS A 272 6.82 -2.66 10.23
CA LYS A 272 8.02 -2.76 9.39
C LYS A 272 9.20 -2.08 10.08
N PHE A 273 10.33 -2.78 10.17
CA PHE A 273 11.56 -2.25 10.74
C PHE A 273 12.55 -1.85 9.64
N PHE A 274 13.25 -0.74 9.88
CA PHE A 274 14.33 -0.23 9.05
C PHE A 274 15.54 0.02 9.93
N VAL A 275 16.70 -0.48 9.50
CA VAL A 275 17.98 -0.36 10.22
C VAL A 275 18.91 0.60 9.49
N ASN A 276 19.87 1.18 10.21
CA ASN A 276 20.86 2.13 9.70
C ASN A 276 20.23 3.25 8.87
N VAL A 277 19.19 3.86 9.42
CA VAL A 277 18.30 4.74 8.65
C VAL A 277 19.01 6.05 8.26
N LYS A 278 18.98 6.35 6.96
CA LYS A 278 19.30 7.67 6.37
C LYS A 278 18.14 8.18 5.53
N ALA A 279 17.61 7.32 4.68
CA ALA A 279 16.39 7.54 3.93
C ALA A 279 15.65 6.20 3.79
N ILE A 280 14.33 6.21 3.94
CA ILE A 280 13.47 5.04 3.78
C ILE A 280 12.24 5.37 2.95
N ASP A 281 11.79 4.38 2.18
CA ASP A 281 10.53 4.45 1.45
C ASP A 281 9.41 3.94 2.35
N VAL A 282 8.54 4.86 2.75
CA VAL A 282 7.38 4.60 3.60
C VAL A 282 6.22 4.17 2.73
N ASN A 283 5.80 2.94 2.95
CA ASN A 283 4.81 2.24 2.15
C ASN A 283 3.80 1.58 3.08
N LEU A 284 2.53 1.99 2.97
CA LEU A 284 1.45 1.50 3.82
C LEU A 284 0.37 0.76 3.02
N HIS A 285 -0.27 -0.24 3.64
CA HIS A 285 -1.44 -0.91 3.09
C HIS A 285 -2.71 -0.09 3.23
N GLY A 286 -2.90 0.57 4.39
CA GLY A 286 -3.91 1.60 4.68
C GLY A 286 -5.30 1.40 4.09
N VAL A 287 -6.02 2.51 3.91
CA VAL A 287 -7.33 2.51 3.23
C VAL A 287 -7.10 2.49 1.73
N ALA A 288 -7.69 1.50 1.05
CA ALA A 288 -7.59 1.32 -0.39
C ALA A 288 -8.93 1.59 -1.07
N PRO A 289 -8.92 2.11 -2.32
CA PRO A 289 -10.14 2.26 -3.11
C PRO A 289 -10.88 0.94 -3.27
N TYR A 290 -12.21 0.99 -3.21
CA TYR A 290 -13.12 -0.14 -3.43
C TYR A 290 -12.98 -1.29 -2.41
N MET A 291 -12.27 -1.08 -1.30
CA MET A 291 -12.22 -2.03 -0.18
C MET A 291 -13.24 -1.65 0.89
N PRO A 292 -13.89 -2.60 1.58
CA PRO A 292 -14.83 -2.29 2.65
C PRO A 292 -14.14 -1.54 3.81
N PRO A 293 -14.86 -0.69 4.55
CA PRO A 293 -14.31 -0.01 5.71
C PRO A 293 -13.94 -1.01 6.83
N HIS A 294 -12.97 -0.63 7.66
CA HIS A 294 -12.52 -1.44 8.79
C HIS A 294 -13.64 -1.62 9.82
N ILE A 295 -13.71 -2.81 10.44
CA ILE A 295 -14.80 -3.24 11.33
C ILE A 295 -14.84 -2.43 12.64
N ARG A 296 -13.73 -1.81 13.05
CA ARG A 296 -13.64 -1.02 14.30
C ARG A 296 -13.00 0.35 14.02
N GLU A 297 -13.81 1.40 13.99
CA GLU A 297 -13.30 2.78 13.99
C GLU A 297 -12.75 3.16 15.37
N ASN A 298 -11.62 2.58 15.78
CA ASN A 298 -10.93 3.04 16.98
C ASN A 298 -10.16 4.31 16.66
N ALA A 299 -10.67 5.46 17.11
CA ALA A 299 -10.05 6.77 16.92
C ALA A 299 -8.61 6.88 17.49
N ALA A 300 -8.24 6.00 18.43
CA ALA A 300 -6.97 6.04 19.14
C ALA A 300 -5.73 5.57 18.33
N GLY A 301 -5.92 5.05 17.11
CA GLY A 301 -4.83 4.46 16.31
C GLY A 301 -4.82 4.87 14.83
N ILE A 302 -5.44 6.00 14.48
CA ILE A 302 -5.64 6.33 13.06
C ILE A 302 -4.37 6.94 12.44
N GLY A 303 -3.91 6.33 11.35
CA GLY A 303 -2.77 6.77 10.55
C GLY A 303 -1.52 5.92 10.78
N VAL A 304 -0.38 6.40 10.28
CA VAL A 304 0.91 5.73 10.48
C VAL A 304 1.64 6.36 11.66
N SER A 305 2.27 5.52 12.46
CA SER A 305 3.17 5.93 13.53
C SER A 305 4.59 5.46 13.23
N PHE A 306 5.58 6.29 13.57
CA PHE A 306 6.99 5.99 13.41
C PHE A 306 7.66 5.99 14.76
N GLU A 307 8.07 4.81 15.21
CA GLU A 307 8.87 4.67 16.41
C GLU A 307 10.35 4.66 16.01
N LEU A 308 11.10 5.59 16.58
CA LEU A 308 12.50 5.86 16.25
C LEU A 308 13.36 5.61 17.47
N TRP A 309 14.31 4.67 17.34
CA TRP A 309 15.42 4.51 18.27
C TRP A 309 16.61 5.30 17.73
N SER A 310 17.12 6.23 18.53
CA SER A 310 18.26 7.06 18.15
C SER A 310 19.25 7.19 19.30
N ASP A 311 20.54 7.09 18.97
CA ASP A 311 21.58 7.34 19.95
C ASP A 311 21.71 8.85 20.22
N ARG A 312 21.85 9.20 21.50
CA ARG A 312 22.04 10.57 22.00
C ARG A 312 23.48 10.81 22.46
N SER A 313 24.36 9.83 22.39
CA SER A 313 25.76 9.94 22.83
C SER A 313 26.57 11.04 22.14
N CYS A 314 26.11 11.54 20.98
CA CYS A 314 26.72 12.63 20.23
C CYS A 314 26.22 14.04 20.59
N SER A 315 25.19 14.20 21.43
CA SER A 315 24.58 15.51 21.75
C SER A 315 24.22 16.38 20.52
N ALA A 316 23.83 15.74 19.42
CA ALA A 316 23.51 16.38 18.15
C ALA A 316 22.00 16.37 17.90
N PRO A 317 21.40 17.44 17.35
CA PRO A 317 19.99 17.44 16.94
C PRO A 317 19.77 16.52 15.74
N LEU A 318 18.55 15.98 15.63
CA LEU A 318 18.15 15.07 14.56
C LEU A 318 16.97 15.66 13.79
N GLN A 319 17.17 15.92 12.50
CA GLN A 319 16.12 16.45 11.64
C GLN A 319 15.46 15.30 10.86
N ILE A 320 14.14 15.21 10.96
CA ILE A 320 13.31 14.21 10.28
C ILE A 320 12.49 14.94 9.23
N SER A 321 12.55 14.47 7.99
CA SER A 321 11.76 15.03 6.89
C SER A 321 10.98 13.93 6.18
N LEU A 322 9.67 14.12 6.06
CA LEU A 322 8.74 13.23 5.38
C LEU A 322 8.18 13.97 4.17
N GLN A 323 8.44 13.43 2.98
CA GLN A 323 8.01 14.00 1.70
C GLN A 323 7.24 12.97 0.89
N VAL A 324 6.35 13.42 0.00
CA VAL A 324 5.62 12.53 -0.90
C VAL A 324 6.53 12.07 -2.04
N ASP A 325 6.56 10.76 -2.29
CA ASP A 325 7.17 10.21 -3.49
C ASP A 325 6.13 10.21 -4.62
N VAL A 326 6.18 11.24 -5.47
CA VAL A 326 5.24 11.41 -6.58
C VAL A 326 5.31 10.23 -7.55
N LEU A 327 6.50 9.71 -7.83
CA LEU A 327 6.67 8.60 -8.78
C LEU A 327 6.14 7.30 -8.19
N GLY A 328 6.47 7.01 -6.93
CA GLY A 328 5.93 5.86 -6.20
C GLY A 328 4.40 5.93 -6.06
N SER A 329 3.86 7.14 -5.84
CA SER A 329 2.41 7.38 -5.75
C SER A 329 1.71 7.18 -7.09
N LEU A 330 2.30 7.64 -8.21
CA LEU A 330 1.73 7.43 -9.54
C LEU A 330 1.65 5.95 -9.91
N GLY A 331 2.68 5.16 -9.58
CA GLY A 331 2.66 3.70 -9.77
C GLY A 331 1.55 3.02 -8.97
N ARG A 332 1.35 3.43 -7.72
CA ARG A 332 0.24 2.94 -6.87
C ARG A 332 -1.12 3.32 -7.42
N LEU A 333 -1.26 4.55 -7.92
CA LEU A 333 -2.49 5.05 -8.55
C LEU A 333 -2.86 4.19 -9.75
N ALA A 334 -1.91 3.92 -10.64
CA ALA A 334 -2.12 3.08 -11.82
C ALA A 334 -2.59 1.66 -11.46
N MET A 335 -1.94 1.02 -10.49
CA MET A 335 -2.29 -0.34 -10.07
C MET A 335 -3.67 -0.41 -9.39
N ARG A 336 -4.01 0.58 -8.54
CA ARG A 336 -5.26 0.58 -7.76
C ARG A 336 -6.47 1.08 -8.56
N TYR A 337 -6.27 1.95 -9.56
CA TYR A 337 -7.33 2.50 -10.42
C TYR A 337 -7.35 1.94 -11.84
N ARG A 338 -6.79 0.75 -12.07
CA ARG A 338 -6.79 0.08 -13.39
C ARG A 338 -8.16 0.02 -14.08
N THR A 339 -9.25 -0.13 -13.33
CA THR A 339 -10.62 -0.15 -13.85
C THR A 339 -11.09 1.21 -14.35
N VAL A 340 -10.65 2.30 -13.71
CA VAL A 340 -10.93 3.67 -14.15
C VAL A 340 -10.26 3.92 -15.50
N PHE A 341 -9.02 3.44 -15.69
CA PHE A 341 -8.33 3.50 -16.97
C PHE A 341 -8.95 2.63 -18.07
N ALA A 342 -9.86 1.70 -17.74
CA ALA A 342 -10.69 1.00 -18.73
C ALA A 342 -12.01 1.77 -19.00
N ALA A 343 -12.64 2.30 -17.96
CA ALA A 343 -13.96 2.93 -18.06
C ALA A 343 -13.93 4.34 -18.68
N PHE A 344 -12.99 5.20 -18.26
CA PHE A 344 -12.95 6.60 -18.70
C PHE A 344 -12.69 6.75 -20.22
N PRO A 345 -11.77 5.97 -20.83
CA PRO A 345 -11.62 5.98 -22.28
C PRO A 345 -12.89 5.57 -23.02
N LEU A 346 -13.66 4.60 -22.51
CA LEU A 346 -14.94 4.23 -23.11
C LEU A 346 -15.97 5.36 -23.04
N VAL A 347 -16.02 6.11 -21.93
CA VAL A 347 -16.87 7.32 -21.83
C VAL A 347 -16.46 8.36 -22.88
N ILE A 348 -15.15 8.58 -23.07
CA ILE A 348 -14.63 9.52 -24.06
C ILE A 348 -15.02 9.08 -25.48
N VAL A 349 -14.79 7.81 -25.83
CA VAL A 349 -15.15 7.27 -27.15
C VAL A 349 -16.66 7.33 -27.39
N ALA A 350 -17.49 7.03 -26.38
CA ALA A 350 -18.94 7.15 -26.48
C ALA A 350 -19.38 8.60 -26.73
N MET A 351 -18.75 9.57 -26.05
CA MET A 351 -19.00 11.00 -26.29
C MET A 351 -18.57 11.44 -27.69
N VAL A 352 -17.42 10.97 -28.17
CA VAL A 352 -16.93 11.23 -29.53
C VAL A 352 -17.90 10.67 -30.57
N LEU A 353 -18.35 9.41 -30.41
CA LEU A 353 -19.35 8.80 -31.28
C LEU A 353 -20.68 9.55 -31.25
N ARG A 354 -21.19 9.91 -30.06
CA ARG A 354 -22.40 10.74 -29.90
C ARG A 354 -22.28 12.05 -30.68
N LYS A 355 -21.12 12.71 -30.60
CA LYS A 355 -20.88 13.97 -31.31
C LYS A 355 -20.77 13.75 -32.82
N GLN A 356 -20.13 12.67 -33.28
CA GLN A 356 -20.08 12.30 -34.70
C GLN A 356 -21.48 12.04 -35.26
N PHE A 357 -22.32 11.26 -34.57
CA PHE A 357 -23.70 11.02 -34.97
C PHE A 357 -24.50 12.31 -35.05
N ARG A 358 -24.40 13.19 -34.04
CA ARG A 358 -25.09 14.48 -34.06
C ARG A 358 -24.70 15.34 -35.27
N VAL A 359 -23.41 15.40 -35.61
CA VAL A 359 -22.94 16.17 -36.77
C VAL A 359 -23.38 15.49 -38.07
N TYR A 360 -23.37 14.16 -38.13
CA TYR A 360 -23.82 13.39 -39.29
C TYR A 360 -25.31 13.55 -39.57
N ASP A 361 -26.16 13.52 -38.53
CA ASP A 361 -27.60 13.73 -38.68
C ASP A 361 -27.90 15.14 -39.19
N GLN A 362 -27.14 16.15 -38.75
CA GLN A 362 -27.33 17.54 -39.17
C GLN A 362 -26.77 17.84 -40.57
N THR A 363 -25.52 17.43 -40.85
CA THR A 363 -24.76 17.86 -42.04
C THR A 363 -24.71 16.81 -43.14
N GLY A 364 -24.91 15.53 -42.81
CA GLY A 364 -24.67 14.40 -43.70
C GLY A 364 -23.20 14.01 -43.84
N VAL A 365 -22.29 14.69 -43.13
CA VAL A 365 -20.87 14.38 -43.11
C VAL A 365 -20.53 13.70 -41.79
N PHE A 366 -19.95 12.51 -41.87
CA PHE A 366 -19.44 11.81 -40.70
C PHE A 366 -17.97 12.22 -40.50
N ILE A 367 -17.77 13.20 -39.63
CA ILE A 367 -16.46 13.78 -39.32
C ILE A 367 -15.50 12.73 -38.76
N ASN A 368 -14.20 12.98 -38.89
CA ASN A 368 -13.18 12.07 -38.38
C ASN A 368 -13.15 12.06 -36.83
N PHE A 369 -12.50 11.04 -36.26
CA PHE A 369 -12.46 10.85 -34.80
C PHE A 369 -11.75 12.01 -34.09
N SER A 370 -10.64 12.53 -34.64
CA SER A 370 -9.86 13.61 -34.04
C SER A 370 -10.63 14.94 -33.98
N GLU A 371 -11.38 15.28 -35.03
CA GLU A 371 -12.18 16.49 -35.13
C GLU A 371 -13.35 16.45 -34.13
N SER A 372 -14.02 15.30 -34.03
CA SER A 372 -15.05 15.10 -33.01
C SER A 372 -14.48 15.16 -31.59
N LEU A 373 -13.29 14.60 -31.37
CA LEU A 373 -12.59 14.68 -30.09
C LEU A 373 -12.23 16.13 -29.73
N GLU A 374 -11.74 16.93 -30.68
CA GLU A 374 -11.46 18.36 -30.48
C GLU A 374 -12.73 19.13 -30.06
N LEU A 375 -13.84 18.89 -30.75
CA LEU A 375 -15.14 19.48 -30.40
C LEU A 375 -15.60 19.07 -29.00
N CYS A 376 -15.38 17.82 -28.60
CA CYS A 376 -15.71 17.30 -27.28
C CYS A 376 -14.83 17.91 -26.17
N ILE A 377 -13.53 18.05 -26.41
CA ILE A 377 -12.58 18.67 -25.45
C ILE A 377 -12.95 20.12 -25.16
N ARG A 378 -13.40 20.88 -26.17
CA ARG A 378 -13.79 22.29 -26.00
C ARG A 378 -15.15 22.49 -25.32
N SER A 379 -15.99 21.46 -25.23
CA SER A 379 -17.39 21.62 -24.79
C SER A 379 -17.87 20.58 -23.79
N SER A 380 -18.07 19.33 -24.22
CA SER A 380 -18.77 18.30 -23.44
C SER A 380 -17.90 17.65 -22.37
N LEU A 381 -16.62 17.37 -22.65
CA LEU A 381 -15.74 16.64 -21.73
C LEU A 381 -15.46 17.39 -20.43
N PRO A 382 -15.11 18.70 -20.44
CA PRO A 382 -14.90 19.45 -19.20
C PRO A 382 -16.13 19.47 -18.30
N LEU A 383 -17.31 19.71 -18.88
CA LEU A 383 -18.59 19.72 -18.15
C LEU A 383 -18.92 18.34 -17.57
N THR A 384 -18.64 17.27 -18.31
CA THR A 384 -18.89 15.89 -17.86
C THR A 384 -17.98 15.51 -16.70
N PHE A 385 -16.68 15.80 -16.79
CA PHE A 385 -15.74 15.50 -15.69
C PHE A 385 -15.99 16.38 -14.46
N LEU A 386 -16.40 17.64 -14.64
CA LEU A 386 -16.85 18.49 -13.54
C LEU A 386 -18.09 17.89 -12.86
N GLY A 387 -19.08 17.45 -13.65
CA GLY A 387 -20.28 16.78 -13.15
C GLY A 387 -19.95 15.49 -12.39
N PHE A 388 -19.05 14.66 -12.91
CA PHE A 388 -18.58 13.45 -12.21
C PHE A 388 -17.80 13.75 -10.94
N SER A 389 -16.98 14.80 -10.93
CA SER A 389 -16.25 15.22 -9.73
C SER A 389 -17.22 15.67 -8.64
N LEU A 390 -18.19 16.52 -9.01
CA LEU A 390 -19.23 16.99 -8.09
C LEU A 390 -20.04 15.80 -7.56
N LEU A 391 -20.52 14.92 -8.45
CA LEU A 391 -21.29 13.73 -8.05
C LEU A 391 -20.48 12.80 -7.15
N ALA A 392 -19.20 12.59 -7.43
CA ALA A 392 -18.33 11.77 -6.58
C ALA A 392 -18.18 12.39 -5.19
N THR A 393 -17.97 13.70 -5.09
CA THR A 393 -17.84 14.40 -3.80
C THR A 393 -19.14 14.46 -3.01
N THR A 394 -20.28 14.68 -3.67
CA THR A 394 -21.58 14.72 -3.01
C THR A 394 -21.96 13.33 -2.51
N LEU A 395 -21.73 12.28 -3.30
CA LEU A 395 -22.04 10.91 -2.89
C LEU A 395 -21.13 10.41 -1.75
N ALA A 396 -19.84 10.78 -1.77
CA ALA A 396 -18.92 10.51 -0.67
C ALA A 396 -19.35 11.19 0.63
N THR A 397 -19.85 12.43 0.56
CA THR A 397 -20.31 13.19 1.73
C THR A 397 -21.65 12.67 2.25
N SER A 398 -22.63 12.44 1.38
CA SER A 398 -23.98 11.98 1.75
C SER A 398 -23.99 10.59 2.38
N LYS A 399 -23.15 9.66 1.90
CA LYS A 399 -23.04 8.32 2.50
C LYS A 399 -22.45 8.37 3.91
N SER A 400 -21.67 9.38 4.28
CA SER A 400 -21.22 9.57 5.67
C SER A 400 -22.37 9.98 6.63
N VAL A 401 -23.39 10.67 6.09
CA VAL A 401 -24.55 11.17 6.86
C VAL A 401 -25.65 10.10 6.98
N VAL A 402 -25.92 9.34 5.92
CA VAL A 402 -26.98 8.30 5.94
C VAL A 402 -26.63 7.13 6.86
N THR A 403 -25.35 6.79 7.02
CA THR A 403 -24.91 5.75 7.97
C THR A 403 -25.04 6.15 9.44
N GLN A 404 -25.17 7.43 9.77
CA GLN A 404 -25.50 7.86 11.14
C GLN A 404 -27.01 7.91 11.41
N GLY A 405 -27.85 7.96 10.36
CA GLY A 405 -29.30 8.19 10.49
C GLY A 405 -30.22 6.97 10.30
N VAL A 406 -29.76 5.88 9.67
CA VAL A 406 -30.64 4.73 9.30
C VAL A 406 -30.37 3.46 10.14
N GLN A 407 -29.46 3.54 11.12
CA GLN A 407 -29.27 2.46 12.10
C GLN A 407 -30.32 2.44 13.23
N SER A 408 -31.41 3.19 13.12
CA SER A 408 -32.55 3.09 14.03
C SER A 408 -33.70 2.31 13.37
N SER A 409 -33.88 1.05 13.80
CA SER A 409 -35.17 0.49 14.28
C SER A 409 -35.58 -0.93 13.86
N TRP A 410 -34.88 -1.66 12.97
CA TRP A 410 -35.40 -2.98 12.51
C TRP A 410 -34.48 -4.21 12.63
N GLN A 411 -33.29 -4.08 13.23
CA GLN A 411 -32.40 -5.24 13.48
C GLN A 411 -31.75 -5.14 14.87
N SER A 412 -32.54 -5.08 15.93
CA SER A 412 -32.05 -4.92 17.31
C SER A 412 -31.85 -6.24 18.06
N ASN A 413 -31.41 -7.33 17.40
CA ASN A 413 -31.10 -8.61 18.06
C ASN A 413 -29.92 -9.39 17.43
N ALA A 414 -29.02 -8.72 16.72
CA ALA A 414 -27.76 -9.32 16.29
C ALA A 414 -26.59 -8.69 17.08
N THR A 415 -25.80 -9.53 17.77
CA THR A 415 -24.56 -9.14 18.46
C THR A 415 -23.41 -8.79 17.51
N GLU A 416 -23.63 -8.87 16.19
CA GLU A 416 -22.68 -8.51 15.16
C GLU A 416 -23.21 -7.34 14.33
N THR A 417 -22.41 -6.28 14.21
CA THR A 417 -22.70 -5.17 13.29
C THR A 417 -22.61 -5.70 11.84
N PRO A 418 -23.71 -5.73 11.06
CA PRO A 418 -23.67 -6.22 9.70
C PRO A 418 -22.74 -5.33 8.86
N ILE A 419 -21.77 -5.97 8.18
CA ILE A 419 -20.82 -5.29 7.30
C ILE A 419 -21.56 -4.93 6.01
N ASP A 420 -21.78 -3.64 5.77
CA ASP A 420 -22.31 -3.15 4.50
C ASP A 420 -21.17 -3.04 3.46
N TYR A 421 -21.10 -4.04 2.57
CA TYR A 421 -20.14 -4.10 1.48
C TYR A 421 -20.36 -3.05 0.38
N GLY A 422 -21.51 -2.35 0.35
CA GLY A 422 -21.84 -1.30 -0.63
C GLY A 422 -21.36 0.11 -0.26
N LYS A 423 -20.70 0.26 0.90
CA LYS A 423 -20.22 1.57 1.40
C LYS A 423 -19.22 2.26 0.46
N ASN A 424 -18.42 1.48 -0.28
CA ASN A 424 -17.38 2.00 -1.19
C ASN A 424 -17.66 1.76 -2.68
N ASP A 425 -18.94 1.57 -3.05
CA ASP A 425 -19.44 1.67 -4.44
C ASP A 425 -19.51 3.15 -4.87
N LEU A 426 -18.37 3.84 -4.79
CA LEU A 426 -18.17 5.23 -5.20
C LEU A 426 -17.31 5.23 -6.48
N LEU A 427 -17.43 6.27 -7.32
CA LEU A 427 -16.63 6.37 -8.56
C LEU A 427 -15.13 6.17 -8.32
N LEU A 428 -14.59 6.80 -7.27
CA LEU A 428 -13.19 6.67 -6.84
C LEU A 428 -12.97 5.62 -5.75
N GLY A 429 -14.03 4.91 -5.31
CA GLY A 429 -13.96 3.89 -4.27
C GLY A 429 -13.48 4.36 -2.90
N SER A 430 -13.43 5.67 -2.65
CA SER A 430 -12.94 6.28 -1.41
C SER A 430 -13.90 7.38 -0.94
N GLN A 431 -14.01 7.52 0.38
CA GLN A 431 -14.83 8.55 1.04
C GLN A 431 -14.06 9.87 1.23
N ASP A 432 -12.74 9.88 1.02
CA ASP A 432 -11.90 11.07 1.18
C ASP A 432 -12.19 12.09 0.07
N THR A 433 -12.89 13.17 0.41
CA THR A 433 -13.23 14.28 -0.52
C THR A 433 -12.00 15.02 -1.05
N PHE A 434 -10.85 14.90 -0.38
CA PHE A 434 -9.58 15.47 -0.83
C PHE A 434 -9.19 15.03 -2.24
N PHE A 435 -9.54 13.80 -2.64
CA PHE A 435 -9.18 13.24 -3.94
C PHE A 435 -10.10 13.66 -5.10
N TRP A 436 -10.91 14.71 -4.95
CA TRP A 436 -11.81 15.20 -6.00
C TRP A 436 -11.08 15.48 -7.33
N PHE A 437 -9.83 15.94 -7.28
CA PHE A 437 -9.01 16.26 -8.45
C PHE A 437 -8.58 15.01 -9.25
N LEU A 438 -8.72 13.80 -8.71
CA LEU A 438 -8.37 12.58 -9.43
C LEU A 438 -9.29 12.34 -10.64
N VAL A 439 -10.57 12.69 -10.55
CA VAL A 439 -11.53 12.53 -11.67
C VAL A 439 -11.09 13.32 -12.91
N PRO A 440 -10.85 14.66 -12.85
CA PRO A 440 -10.39 15.40 -14.02
C PRO A 440 -8.98 14.97 -14.45
N LEU A 441 -8.10 14.58 -13.51
CA LEU A 441 -6.78 14.04 -13.85
C LEU A 441 -6.88 12.75 -14.67
N PHE A 442 -7.70 11.79 -14.25
CA PHE A 442 -7.96 10.55 -15.00
C PHE A 442 -8.64 10.85 -16.34
N GLY A 443 -9.50 11.85 -16.39
CA GLY A 443 -10.08 12.35 -17.64
C GLY A 443 -9.02 12.81 -18.63
N ILE A 444 -8.08 13.67 -18.20
CA ILE A 444 -6.98 14.17 -19.04
C ILE A 444 -6.08 13.02 -19.51
N ILE A 445 -5.68 12.13 -18.61
CA ILE A 445 -4.84 10.97 -18.96
C ILE A 445 -5.55 10.08 -19.97
N SER A 446 -6.86 9.83 -19.78
CA SER A 446 -7.67 9.00 -20.67
C SER A 446 -7.86 9.66 -22.05
N VAL A 447 -8.02 10.99 -22.11
CA VAL A 447 -8.03 11.72 -23.39
C VAL A 447 -6.70 11.53 -24.11
N GLY A 448 -5.58 11.71 -23.42
CA GLY A 448 -4.25 11.47 -23.98
C GLY A 448 -4.09 10.04 -24.50
N ALA A 449 -4.55 9.04 -23.74
CA ALA A 449 -4.51 7.65 -24.16
C ALA A 449 -5.39 7.40 -25.40
N CYS A 450 -6.59 7.98 -25.48
CA CYS A 450 -7.45 7.90 -26.67
C CYS A 450 -6.78 8.51 -27.91
N VAL A 451 -6.07 9.63 -27.75
CA VAL A 451 -5.29 10.27 -28.84
C VAL A 451 -4.18 9.33 -29.32
N VAL A 452 -3.42 8.73 -28.40
CA VAL A 452 -2.35 7.78 -28.74
C VAL A 452 -2.90 6.56 -29.47
N VAL A 453 -3.96 5.94 -28.96
CA VAL A 453 -4.61 4.78 -29.59
C VAL A 453 -5.16 5.15 -30.97
N HIS A 454 -5.76 6.33 -31.12
CA HIS A 454 -6.24 6.83 -32.40
C HIS A 454 -5.11 6.93 -33.44
N TYR A 455 -4.01 7.61 -33.12
CA TYR A 455 -2.90 7.76 -34.05
C TYR A 455 -2.16 6.45 -34.31
N ALA A 456 -2.04 5.57 -33.31
CA ALA A 456 -1.49 4.22 -33.49
C ALA A 456 -2.34 3.40 -34.47
N ALA A 457 -3.66 3.37 -34.29
CA ALA A 457 -4.59 2.68 -35.19
C ALA A 457 -4.52 3.27 -36.61
N THR A 458 -4.54 4.59 -36.75
CA THR A 458 -4.40 5.26 -38.06
C THR A 458 -3.08 4.92 -38.74
N THR A 459 -1.97 4.87 -37.98
CA THR A 459 -0.65 4.50 -38.50
C THR A 459 -0.62 3.05 -38.96
N ILE A 460 -1.19 2.12 -38.19
CA ILE A 460 -1.31 0.71 -38.56
C ILE A 460 -2.15 0.56 -39.83
N ILE A 461 -3.31 1.23 -39.90
CA ILE A 461 -4.18 1.21 -41.09
C ILE A 461 -3.43 1.73 -42.32
N TYR A 462 -2.68 2.83 -42.17
CA TYR A 462 -1.88 3.41 -43.24
C TYR A 462 -0.79 2.45 -43.73
N LEU A 463 -0.03 1.83 -42.83
CA LEU A 463 1.04 0.89 -43.18
C LEU A 463 0.48 -0.36 -43.87
N LEU A 464 -0.63 -0.91 -43.38
CA LEU A 464 -1.31 -2.05 -44.01
C LEU A 464 -1.89 -1.68 -45.37
N GLY A 465 -2.43 -0.47 -45.53
CA GLY A 465 -2.88 0.06 -46.81
C GLY A 465 -1.74 0.20 -47.83
N LEU A 466 -0.59 0.71 -47.38
CA LEU A 466 0.62 0.80 -48.22
C LEU A 466 1.08 -0.59 -48.66
N LEU A 467 1.19 -1.54 -47.73
CA LEU A 467 1.56 -2.92 -48.04
C LEU A 467 0.61 -3.53 -49.08
N ARG A 468 -0.70 -3.38 -48.90
CA ARG A 468 -1.70 -3.84 -49.87
C ARG A 468 -1.50 -3.22 -51.25
N SER A 469 -1.29 -1.90 -51.32
CA SER A 469 -1.06 -1.20 -52.58
C SER A 469 0.22 -1.68 -53.30
N THR A 470 1.29 -1.97 -52.56
CA THR A 470 2.53 -2.50 -53.13
C THR A 470 2.39 -3.92 -53.67
N VAL A 471 1.68 -4.79 -52.95
CA VAL A 471 1.39 -6.16 -53.40
C VAL A 471 0.50 -6.15 -54.65
N ALA A 472 -0.53 -5.30 -54.65
CA ALA A 472 -1.40 -5.14 -55.82
C ALA A 472 -0.65 -4.59 -57.04
N ALA A 473 0.30 -3.66 -56.84
CA ALA A 473 1.15 -3.16 -57.90
C ALA A 473 2.11 -4.24 -58.45
N GLN A 474 2.63 -5.12 -57.60
CA GLN A 474 3.51 -6.23 -57.99
C GLN A 474 2.78 -7.36 -58.73
N GLN A 475 1.51 -7.60 -58.41
CA GLN A 475 0.72 -8.68 -59.03
C GLN A 475 0.16 -8.34 -60.42
N GLY A 476 0.53 -7.19 -60.99
CA GLY A 476 0.11 -6.76 -62.30
C GLY A 476 -1.30 -6.16 -62.30
N TYR A 477 -1.40 -4.97 -62.86
CA TYR A 477 -2.62 -4.19 -62.98
C TYR A 477 -3.72 -4.96 -63.76
N ILE A 478 -4.55 -5.74 -63.07
CA ILE A 478 -5.79 -6.26 -63.64
C ILE A 478 -6.77 -5.08 -63.69
N LYS A 479 -6.93 -4.53 -64.90
CA LYS A 479 -7.89 -3.49 -65.28
C LYS A 479 -9.29 -3.81 -64.72
N HIS A 480 -9.72 -3.06 -63.71
CA HIS A 480 -11.10 -3.16 -63.18
C HIS A 480 -12.02 -2.30 -64.05
N GLU A 481 -12.77 -2.93 -64.95
CA GLU A 481 -13.90 -2.30 -65.63
C GLU A 481 -15.06 -2.05 -64.66
N ASN A 482 -15.76 -0.93 -64.88
CA ASN A 482 -17.14 -0.60 -64.53
C ASN A 482 -17.53 -0.51 -63.04
N GLY A 483 -17.50 0.72 -62.51
CA GLY A 483 -18.70 1.53 -62.20
C GLY A 483 -19.77 1.02 -61.22
N LYS A 484 -19.65 -0.18 -60.64
CA LYS A 484 -20.52 -0.69 -59.58
C LYS A 484 -19.68 -0.91 -58.33
N THR A 485 -20.13 -0.36 -57.21
CA THR A 485 -19.56 -0.49 -55.86
C THR A 485 -19.14 -1.94 -55.60
N ALA A 486 -17.86 -2.25 -55.80
CA ALA A 486 -17.31 -3.54 -55.45
C ALA A 486 -17.32 -3.65 -53.91
N PRO A 487 -17.80 -4.78 -53.35
CA PRO A 487 -17.84 -4.98 -51.92
C PRO A 487 -16.41 -5.00 -51.35
N LEU A 488 -16.23 -4.36 -50.19
CA LEU A 488 -14.93 -4.14 -49.53
C LEU A 488 -14.12 -5.45 -49.35
N LEU A 489 -14.81 -6.52 -48.96
CA LEU A 489 -14.30 -7.88 -48.77
C LEU A 489 -15.05 -8.83 -49.71
N TRP A 490 -14.41 -9.91 -50.17
CA TRP A 490 -14.98 -10.92 -51.07
C TRP A 490 -16.47 -11.13 -50.78
N SER A 491 -17.34 -10.82 -51.76
CA SER A 491 -18.79 -10.87 -51.57
C SER A 491 -19.22 -12.33 -51.40
N LEU A 492 -19.28 -12.79 -50.16
CA LEU A 492 -20.14 -13.93 -49.83
C LEU A 492 -21.59 -13.47 -49.96
N SER A 493 -22.41 -14.26 -50.65
CA SER A 493 -23.86 -14.04 -50.74
C SER A 493 -24.46 -13.85 -49.34
N THR A 494 -25.47 -12.98 -49.20
CA THR A 494 -26.18 -12.70 -47.94
C THR A 494 -26.60 -13.96 -47.20
N ARG A 495 -26.98 -15.02 -47.93
CA ARG A 495 -27.29 -16.34 -47.34
C ARG A 495 -26.08 -16.97 -46.65
N HIS A 496 -24.91 -16.97 -47.28
CA HIS A 496 -23.70 -17.53 -46.68
C HIS A 496 -23.22 -16.73 -45.47
N ARG A 497 -23.47 -15.43 -45.42
CA ARG A 497 -23.06 -14.59 -44.28
C ARG A 497 -23.93 -14.86 -43.06
N ILE A 498 -25.26 -14.92 -43.23
CA ILE A 498 -26.20 -15.33 -42.17
C ILE A 498 -25.84 -16.74 -41.67
N VAL A 499 -25.56 -17.68 -42.57
CA VAL A 499 -25.14 -19.03 -42.20
C VAL A 499 -23.83 -19.01 -41.42
N ASN A 500 -22.82 -18.26 -41.86
CA ASN A 500 -21.54 -18.16 -41.15
C ASN A 500 -21.68 -17.48 -39.78
N ALA A 501 -22.51 -16.44 -39.67
CA ALA A 501 -22.82 -15.77 -38.41
C ALA A 501 -23.54 -16.72 -37.44
N VAL A 502 -24.53 -17.49 -37.93
CA VAL A 502 -25.24 -18.50 -37.12
C VAL A 502 -24.29 -19.62 -36.68
N ILE A 503 -23.43 -20.13 -37.57
CA ILE A 503 -22.41 -21.13 -37.23
C ILE A 503 -21.44 -20.58 -36.18
N LEU A 504 -20.97 -19.33 -36.34
CA LEU A 504 -20.06 -18.70 -35.39
C LEU A 504 -20.74 -18.50 -34.02
N LEU A 505 -22.00 -18.06 -33.98
CA LEU A 505 -22.76 -17.92 -32.73
C LEU A 505 -23.01 -19.28 -32.07
N PHE A 506 -23.31 -20.33 -32.84
CA PHE A 506 -23.45 -21.69 -32.35
C PHE A 506 -22.13 -22.21 -31.75
N LEU A 507 -21.02 -21.95 -32.43
CA LEU A 507 -19.69 -22.31 -31.97
C LEU A 507 -19.31 -21.56 -30.68
N VAL A 508 -19.69 -20.28 -30.57
CA VAL A 508 -19.53 -19.50 -29.34
C VAL A 508 -20.43 -20.00 -28.21
N ALA A 509 -21.63 -20.49 -28.52
CA ALA A 509 -22.54 -21.05 -27.53
C ALA A 509 -22.06 -22.40 -26.95
N THR A 510 -21.23 -23.13 -27.69
CA THR A 510 -20.90 -24.54 -27.40
C THR A 510 -19.43 -24.78 -27.06
N VAL A 511 -18.49 -24.27 -27.85
CA VAL A 511 -17.08 -24.68 -27.81
C VAL A 511 -16.15 -23.50 -27.51
N ILE A 512 -16.43 -22.34 -28.10
CA ILE A 512 -15.49 -21.22 -28.15
C ILE A 512 -15.93 -20.11 -27.18
N PRO A 513 -15.03 -19.53 -26.38
CA PRO A 513 -15.35 -18.37 -25.56
C PRO A 513 -15.67 -17.15 -26.44
N TYR A 514 -16.67 -16.35 -26.07
CA TYR A 514 -17.05 -15.19 -26.89
C TYR A 514 -15.89 -14.18 -27.07
N GLN A 515 -14.94 -14.16 -26.13
CA GLN A 515 -13.73 -13.34 -26.19
C GLN A 515 -12.88 -13.67 -27.42
N PHE A 516 -12.81 -14.94 -27.83
CA PHE A 516 -12.12 -15.33 -29.06
C PHE A 516 -12.84 -14.75 -30.30
N ALA A 517 -14.16 -14.91 -30.37
CA ALA A 517 -14.96 -14.33 -31.44
C ALA A 517 -14.83 -12.80 -31.50
N TYR A 518 -14.69 -12.15 -30.34
CA TYR A 518 -14.42 -10.71 -30.25
C TYR A 518 -13.08 -10.32 -30.87
N VAL A 519 -12.01 -11.07 -30.58
CA VAL A 519 -10.68 -10.85 -31.19
C VAL A 519 -10.75 -11.02 -32.71
N VAL A 520 -11.41 -12.08 -33.19
CA VAL A 520 -11.63 -12.29 -34.63
C VAL A 520 -12.40 -11.13 -35.25
N ALA A 521 -13.47 -10.66 -34.60
CA ALA A 521 -14.23 -9.50 -35.06
C ALA A 521 -13.38 -8.22 -35.12
N CYS A 522 -12.47 -8.00 -34.17
CA CYS A 522 -11.51 -6.88 -34.21
C CYS A 522 -10.56 -6.96 -35.42
N ILE A 523 -10.06 -8.17 -35.75
CA ILE A 523 -9.19 -8.38 -36.92
C ILE A 523 -9.96 -8.09 -38.21
N VAL A 524 -11.18 -8.62 -38.35
CA VAL A 524 -12.05 -8.35 -39.51
C VAL A 524 -12.37 -6.86 -39.62
N GLN A 525 -12.64 -6.19 -38.49
CA GLN A 525 -12.89 -4.76 -38.46
C GLN A 525 -11.65 -3.95 -38.88
N LEU A 526 -10.45 -4.35 -38.46
CA LEU A 526 -9.20 -3.72 -38.89
C LEU A 526 -9.01 -3.84 -40.41
N ILE A 527 -9.20 -5.04 -40.97
CA ILE A 527 -9.14 -5.28 -42.42
C ILE A 527 -10.18 -4.40 -43.15
N THR A 528 -11.39 -4.31 -42.61
CA THR A 528 -12.46 -3.46 -43.15
C THR A 528 -12.05 -1.98 -43.14
N CYS A 529 -11.39 -1.48 -42.09
CA CYS A 529 -10.89 -0.10 -42.04
C CYS A 529 -9.77 0.15 -43.06
N VAL A 530 -8.85 -0.80 -43.26
CA VAL A 530 -7.81 -0.72 -44.29
C VAL A 530 -8.42 -0.62 -45.68
N GLN A 531 -9.40 -1.47 -45.97
CA GLN A 531 -10.09 -1.43 -47.25
C GLN A 531 -10.90 -0.14 -47.42
N ALA A 532 -11.66 0.29 -46.41
CA ALA A 532 -12.48 1.50 -46.49
C ALA A 532 -11.63 2.75 -46.73
N SER A 533 -10.48 2.85 -46.06
CA SER A 533 -9.55 3.96 -46.21
C SER A 533 -8.84 3.97 -47.58
N SER A 534 -8.49 2.79 -48.13
CA SER A 534 -7.95 2.69 -49.50
C SER A 534 -8.97 3.16 -50.54
N HIS A 535 -10.20 2.65 -50.48
CA HIS A 535 -11.27 3.03 -51.42
C HIS A 535 -11.63 4.52 -51.30
N ALA A 536 -11.67 5.06 -50.09
CA ALA A 536 -11.91 6.49 -49.88
C ALA A 536 -10.82 7.37 -50.52
N ARG A 537 -9.55 6.94 -50.45
CA ARG A 537 -8.42 7.65 -51.09
C ARG A 537 -8.46 7.57 -52.62
N GLU A 538 -8.83 6.43 -53.17
CA GLU A 538 -8.88 6.18 -54.61
C GLU A 538 -10.06 6.89 -55.27
N THR A 539 -11.26 6.77 -54.69
CA THR A 539 -12.50 7.31 -55.28
C THR A 539 -12.75 8.79 -54.96
N ARG A 540 -12.15 9.31 -53.88
CA ARG A 540 -12.35 10.69 -53.36
C ARG A 540 -13.83 11.08 -53.18
N SER A 541 -14.73 10.11 -52.98
CA SER A 541 -16.16 10.36 -52.75
C SER A 541 -16.46 10.58 -51.26
N GLY A 542 -17.33 11.55 -50.96
CA GLY A 542 -17.77 11.85 -49.59
C GLY A 542 -18.42 10.65 -48.88
N ASN A 543 -19.13 9.79 -49.61
CA ASN A 543 -19.77 8.60 -49.01
C ASN A 543 -18.73 7.57 -48.54
N HIS A 544 -17.67 7.35 -49.32
CA HIS A 544 -16.58 6.45 -48.94
C HIS A 544 -15.74 7.03 -47.80
N ALA A 545 -15.57 8.36 -47.75
CA ALA A 545 -14.93 9.04 -46.62
C ALA A 545 -15.76 8.90 -45.33
N ASN A 546 -17.09 9.07 -45.39
CA ASN A 546 -17.99 8.87 -44.27
C ASN A 546 -17.91 7.44 -43.71
N LEU A 547 -17.97 6.43 -44.60
CA LEU A 547 -17.83 5.03 -44.22
C LEU A 547 -16.48 4.75 -43.56
N SER A 548 -15.38 5.28 -44.10
CA SER A 548 -14.04 5.10 -43.54
C SER A 548 -13.93 5.70 -42.13
N ASN A 549 -14.45 6.92 -41.93
CA ASN A 549 -14.45 7.58 -40.62
C ASN A 549 -15.32 6.82 -39.60
N PHE A 550 -16.48 6.30 -40.03
CA PHE A 550 -17.36 5.50 -39.18
C PHE A 550 -16.71 4.17 -38.78
N ALA A 551 -16.18 3.42 -39.75
CA ALA A 551 -15.49 2.15 -39.49
C ALA A 551 -14.30 2.35 -38.54
N HIS A 552 -13.54 3.45 -38.70
CA HIS A 552 -12.45 3.81 -37.81
C HIS A 552 -12.93 4.08 -36.37
N SER A 553 -13.97 4.88 -36.19
CA SER A 553 -14.51 5.14 -34.84
C SER A 553 -15.03 3.88 -34.15
N ILE A 554 -15.65 2.96 -34.89
CA ILE A 554 -16.06 1.66 -34.35
C ILE A 554 -14.84 0.80 -34.00
N LEU A 555 -13.78 0.81 -34.81
CA LEU A 555 -12.52 0.13 -34.47
C LEU A 555 -11.93 0.68 -33.17
N ILE A 556 -11.89 2.01 -32.98
CA ILE A 556 -11.39 2.62 -31.73
C ILE A 556 -12.22 2.17 -30.52
N LEU A 557 -13.56 2.11 -30.64
CA LEU A 557 -14.42 1.55 -29.59
C LEU A 557 -14.05 0.09 -29.29
N MET A 558 -13.84 -0.72 -30.32
CA MET A 558 -13.51 -2.14 -30.14
C MET A 558 -12.13 -2.34 -29.51
N LEU A 559 -11.14 -1.51 -29.87
CA LEU A 559 -9.80 -1.54 -29.29
C LEU A 559 -9.78 -1.21 -27.79
N TRP A 560 -10.69 -0.38 -27.30
CA TRP A 560 -10.79 -0.08 -25.86
C TRP A 560 -11.44 -1.20 -25.04
N ILE A 561 -12.26 -2.04 -25.66
CA ILE A 561 -12.89 -3.21 -25.02
C ILE A 561 -11.96 -4.42 -25.08
N LEU A 562 -11.08 -4.49 -26.08
CA LEU A 562 -10.16 -5.60 -26.32
C LEU A 562 -9.28 -6.00 -25.09
N PRO A 563 -8.71 -5.08 -24.30
CA PRO A 563 -7.91 -5.40 -23.11
C PRO A 563 -8.68 -6.15 -22.01
N ILE A 564 -10.01 -6.07 -22.01
CA ILE A 564 -10.86 -6.82 -21.07
C ILE A 564 -10.97 -8.28 -21.52
N ASN A 565 -11.01 -8.52 -22.83
CA ASN A 565 -11.20 -9.84 -23.42
C ASN A 565 -9.90 -10.67 -23.50
N ILE A 566 -8.75 -10.02 -23.72
CA ILE A 566 -7.45 -10.70 -23.91
C ILE A 566 -7.04 -11.55 -22.70
N PRO A 567 -7.05 -11.07 -21.44
CA PRO A 567 -6.60 -11.86 -20.29
C PRO A 567 -7.44 -13.13 -20.09
N VAL A 568 -8.76 -13.03 -20.30
CA VAL A 568 -9.66 -14.19 -20.21
C VAL A 568 -9.32 -15.21 -21.29
N LEU A 569 -9.02 -14.76 -22.51
CA LEU A 569 -8.60 -15.62 -23.60
C LEU A 569 -7.24 -16.30 -23.33
N ILE A 570 -6.28 -15.57 -22.73
CA ILE A 570 -4.97 -16.14 -22.33
C ILE A 570 -5.16 -17.25 -21.29
N VAL A 571 -5.97 -17.01 -20.27
CA VAL A 571 -6.27 -18.02 -19.23
C VAL A 571 -6.98 -19.22 -19.85
N TRP A 572 -7.95 -18.99 -20.74
CA TRP A 572 -8.63 -20.07 -21.46
C TRP A 572 -7.65 -20.90 -22.31
N GLY A 573 -6.76 -20.26 -23.06
CA GLY A 573 -5.75 -20.94 -23.87
C GLY A 573 -4.75 -21.75 -23.04
N HIS A 574 -4.28 -21.20 -21.92
CA HIS A 574 -3.44 -21.93 -20.97
C HIS A 574 -4.16 -23.16 -20.40
N ASN A 575 -5.43 -23.02 -20.03
CA ASN A 575 -6.20 -24.11 -19.46
C ASN A 575 -6.53 -25.21 -20.49
N LEU A 576 -6.77 -24.85 -21.75
CA LEU A 576 -6.91 -25.81 -22.84
C LEU A 576 -5.64 -26.64 -23.03
N ALA A 577 -4.46 -26.01 -22.88
CA ALA A 577 -3.17 -26.69 -23.00
C ALA A 577 -2.86 -27.64 -21.84
N VAL A 578 -3.34 -27.34 -20.62
CA VAL A 578 -3.03 -28.13 -19.40
C VAL A 578 -4.11 -29.18 -19.08
N HIS A 579 -5.40 -28.85 -19.23
CA HIS A 579 -6.53 -29.69 -18.81
C HIS A 579 -7.67 -29.69 -19.84
N TRP A 580 -7.43 -30.24 -21.03
CA TRP A 580 -8.43 -30.21 -22.11
C TRP A 580 -9.74 -30.98 -21.81
N PHE A 581 -9.75 -31.89 -20.82
CA PHE A 581 -10.92 -32.70 -20.44
C PHE A 581 -11.83 -32.07 -19.36
N THR A 582 -11.44 -30.96 -18.72
CA THR A 582 -12.31 -30.35 -17.69
C THR A 582 -13.40 -29.49 -18.33
N PRO A 583 -14.70 -29.77 -18.11
CA PRO A 583 -15.79 -29.00 -18.69
C PRO A 583 -15.73 -27.54 -18.21
N PHE A 584 -15.66 -26.60 -19.15
CA PHE A 584 -15.56 -25.17 -18.86
C PHE A 584 -16.88 -24.63 -18.31
N SER A 585 -16.82 -23.88 -17.20
CA SER A 585 -17.98 -23.15 -16.70
C SER A 585 -18.15 -21.81 -17.44
N SER A 586 -19.23 -21.69 -18.22
CA SER A 586 -20.02 -20.46 -18.44
C SER A 586 -19.28 -19.17 -18.85
N HIS A 587 -18.49 -19.20 -19.93
CA HIS A 587 -18.12 -17.98 -20.67
C HIS A 587 -18.80 -17.89 -22.05
N HIS A 588 -19.87 -18.66 -22.26
CA HIS A 588 -20.65 -18.66 -23.49
C HIS A 588 -21.76 -17.61 -23.43
N ASN A 589 -21.39 -16.32 -23.50
CA ASN A 589 -22.35 -15.22 -23.51
C ASN A 589 -22.58 -14.69 -24.93
N VAL A 590 -23.50 -15.35 -25.64
CA VAL A 590 -23.89 -14.99 -27.02
C VAL A 590 -24.42 -13.55 -27.10
N LEU A 591 -25.17 -13.11 -26.10
CA LEU A 591 -25.75 -11.76 -26.05
C LEU A 591 -24.67 -10.66 -26.00
N SER A 592 -23.52 -10.94 -25.39
CA SER A 592 -22.41 -9.98 -25.32
C SER A 592 -21.67 -9.80 -26.64
N ILE A 593 -21.64 -10.80 -27.52
CA ILE A 593 -20.86 -10.76 -28.78
C ILE A 593 -21.72 -10.54 -30.03
N MET A 594 -22.99 -10.96 -30.01
CA MET A 594 -23.90 -10.85 -31.15
C MET A 594 -23.96 -9.43 -31.74
N PRO A 595 -24.08 -8.34 -30.94
CA PRO A 595 -24.11 -6.99 -31.50
C PRO A 595 -22.83 -6.62 -32.27
N PHE A 596 -21.66 -7.05 -31.81
CA PHE A 596 -20.39 -6.78 -32.48
C PHE A 596 -20.23 -7.60 -33.76
N ILE A 597 -20.65 -8.87 -33.76
CA ILE A 597 -20.63 -9.70 -34.98
C ILE A 597 -21.50 -9.07 -36.06
N LEU A 598 -22.74 -8.71 -35.73
CA LEU A 598 -23.66 -8.07 -36.67
C LEU A 598 -23.14 -6.71 -37.15
N LEU A 599 -22.54 -5.92 -36.25
CA LEU A 599 -21.97 -4.63 -36.60
C LEU A 599 -20.78 -4.77 -37.56
N VAL A 600 -19.85 -5.69 -37.30
CA VAL A 600 -18.70 -5.93 -38.19
C VAL A 600 -19.17 -6.53 -39.52
N GLU A 601 -20.14 -7.45 -39.50
CA GLU A 601 -20.70 -8.02 -40.72
C GLU A 601 -21.35 -6.94 -41.59
N THR A 602 -22.15 -6.05 -41.01
CA THR A 602 -22.74 -4.92 -41.75
C THR A 602 -21.67 -3.98 -42.30
N LEU A 603 -20.64 -3.64 -41.54
CA LEU A 603 -19.53 -2.80 -42.01
C LEU A 603 -18.74 -3.43 -43.15
N THR A 604 -18.54 -4.76 -43.15
CA THR A 604 -17.88 -5.47 -44.26
C THR A 604 -18.68 -5.43 -45.56
N THR A 605 -19.97 -5.07 -45.53
CA THR A 605 -20.79 -4.86 -46.73
C THR A 605 -20.58 -3.47 -47.35
N GLY A 606 -19.92 -2.56 -46.64
CA GLY A 606 -19.85 -1.15 -46.99
C GLY A 606 -21.11 -0.35 -46.58
N ALA A 607 -22.03 -0.98 -45.84
CA ALA A 607 -23.19 -0.29 -45.29
C ALA A 607 -22.83 0.50 -44.01
N MET A 608 -23.49 1.64 -43.86
CA MET A 608 -23.40 2.52 -42.69
C MET A 608 -24.82 2.86 -42.21
N ILE A 609 -24.94 3.24 -40.94
CA ILE A 609 -26.21 3.65 -40.33
C ILE A 609 -26.84 4.82 -41.12
N PRO A 610 -28.15 4.75 -41.45
CA PRO A 610 -28.84 5.84 -42.13
C PRO A 610 -29.01 7.05 -41.21
N ARG A 611 -29.11 8.25 -41.81
CA ARG A 611 -29.32 9.49 -41.07
C ARG A 611 -30.72 9.51 -40.44
N VAL A 612 -30.81 9.98 -39.20
CA VAL A 612 -32.10 10.30 -38.58
C VAL A 612 -32.43 11.74 -38.90
N THR A 613 -33.02 11.97 -40.06
CA THR A 613 -33.57 13.29 -40.39
C THR A 613 -34.91 13.43 -39.68
N SER A 614 -35.05 14.37 -38.74
CA SER A 614 -36.38 14.75 -38.26
C SER A 614 -37.14 15.33 -39.45
N LYS A 615 -38.06 14.56 -40.02
CA LYS A 615 -39.19 15.12 -40.74
C LYS A 615 -40.28 15.44 -39.74
#